data_AF-A0A8D1I8D1-F1
#
_entry.id   AF-A0A8D1I8D1-F1
#
_cell.length_a   1.000
_cell.length_b   1.000
_cell.length_c   1.000
_cell.angle_alpha   90.00
_cell.angle_beta   90.00
_cell.angle_gamma   90.00
#
_symmetry.space_group_name_H-M   'P 1'
#
loop_
_entity.id
_entity.type
_entity.pdbx_description
1 polymer ?
#
loop_
_entity_poly.entity_id
_entity_poly.type
_entity_poly.pdbx_seq_one_letter_code
_entity_poly.pdbx_strand_id
1 'polypeptide(L)'
;MKLSTSYLRECAKANDWLQFIVHSQLHNYHPEEVKSLLQYFSPVLQDHLRLAFENLPSVSNSRMDSDQVCNKFPQELQRKKEKTDFFEILLQCSEVPNSWCWLLAEAVEQQAPILSVLASCLQDASAIPCLCVWIITSVEHSVAVEAMGHIQGTIEDHTWDLEDLSVIWRTLLTRQKSKTLIRGFQLFFKDSPLLLMMEMYELCMFFKNYKEAEAKLLEFQKSLETLETATPRVHAIIPAPWLKEHVCFLLKLMLQQCRTQYELGKLLQLFVGIQHLFSDGPDVKKLCVLSQILKDTSITINHVIITNYSLENFQHECKSILEKLETDGQFALARRVAELADEKHNMIALCFSMCREIGENHEAAACIQLKLIESQPWEDSLKDGHQLKQLLLKALTLMLDAAESYAKDSCVRQALHCHRLTKLITLQIHFLNTGQNTMLINLGRHRLMDCIMALPRFYQASIVAEAYDFVPDWAEILYQQVILKGDFNYLEEFKQQRLLRSSIFEEISMKCKHHQPTDLVVKNLKKLLTYCEDVYLYYKLAYEHKFYDVVNVLLKDPQTGCCLKDMLAG
;
A
#
# COMPACT_ATOMS: atom_id res chain seq x y z
N MET A 1 -13.23 19.30 -78.95
CA MET A 1 -13.47 17.87 -79.25
C MET A 1 -13.50 17.12 -77.93
N LYS A 2 -14.57 16.37 -77.62
CA LYS A 2 -14.63 15.55 -76.40
C LYS A 2 -13.64 14.39 -76.56
N LEU A 3 -12.63 14.33 -75.71
CA LEU A 3 -11.69 13.21 -75.67
C LEU A 3 -12.42 11.97 -75.14
N SER A 4 -12.15 10.81 -75.75
CA SER A 4 -12.86 9.57 -75.43
C SER A 4 -12.42 9.02 -74.08
N THR A 5 -13.37 8.74 -73.18
CA THR A 5 -13.14 8.15 -71.85
C THR A 5 -12.73 6.66 -71.89
N SER A 6 -12.44 6.10 -73.06
CA SER A 6 -12.08 4.69 -73.25
C SER A 6 -10.76 4.35 -72.56
N TYR A 7 -9.74 5.20 -72.69
CA TYR A 7 -8.44 5.01 -72.04
C TYR A 7 -8.57 5.02 -70.51
N LEU A 8 -9.26 6.02 -69.95
CA LEU A 8 -9.55 6.10 -68.51
C LEU A 8 -10.34 4.89 -67.99
N ARG A 9 -11.26 4.35 -68.80
CA ARG A 9 -12.00 3.14 -68.43
C ARG A 9 -11.10 1.90 -68.38
N GLU A 10 -10.15 1.76 -69.31
CA GLU A 10 -9.21 0.65 -69.29
C GLU A 10 -8.17 0.78 -68.17
N CYS A 11 -7.69 2.00 -67.86
CA CYS A 11 -6.87 2.25 -66.67
C CYS A 11 -7.62 1.90 -65.37
N ALA A 12 -8.90 2.27 -65.28
CA ALA A 12 -9.73 1.95 -64.11
C ALA A 12 -9.93 0.45 -63.92
N LYS A 13 -10.19 -0.29 -65.01
CA LYS A 13 -10.27 -1.76 -64.98
C LYS A 13 -8.95 -2.44 -64.64
N ALA A 14 -7.83 -1.85 -65.07
CA ALA A 14 -6.49 -2.34 -64.78
C ALA A 14 -5.98 -1.96 -63.38
N ASN A 15 -6.79 -1.24 -62.58
CA ASN A 15 -6.39 -0.64 -61.29
C ASN A 15 -5.19 0.33 -61.39
N ASP A 16 -4.91 0.84 -62.59
CA ASP A 16 -3.82 1.79 -62.85
C ASP A 16 -4.29 3.23 -62.55
N TRP A 17 -4.46 3.50 -61.25
CA TRP A 17 -5.03 4.75 -60.76
C TRP A 17 -4.13 5.96 -61.01
N LEU A 18 -2.81 5.76 -61.06
CA LEU A 18 -1.84 6.84 -61.27
C LEU A 18 -1.95 7.36 -62.71
N GLN A 19 -1.93 6.46 -63.71
CA GLN A 19 -2.14 6.83 -65.10
C GLN A 19 -3.55 7.37 -65.35
N PHE A 20 -4.55 6.86 -64.63
CA PHE A 20 -5.92 7.39 -64.66
C PHE A 20 -5.99 8.86 -64.19
N ILE A 21 -5.38 9.20 -63.04
CA ILE A 21 -5.38 10.59 -62.54
C ILE A 21 -4.56 11.51 -63.44
N VAL A 22 -3.33 11.12 -63.78
CA VAL A 22 -2.41 11.91 -64.62
C VAL A 22 -3.05 12.23 -65.97
N HIS A 23 -3.62 11.22 -66.63
CA HIS A 23 -4.29 11.41 -67.92
C HIS A 23 -5.62 12.19 -67.79
N SER A 24 -6.33 12.07 -66.67
CA SER A 24 -7.54 12.87 -66.43
C SER A 24 -7.25 14.37 -66.32
N GLN A 25 -6.11 14.74 -65.71
CA GLN A 25 -5.70 16.13 -65.49
C GLN A 25 -4.98 16.73 -66.71
N LEU A 26 -4.06 15.98 -67.36
CA LEU A 26 -3.39 16.42 -68.60
C LEU A 26 -4.38 16.81 -69.69
N HIS A 27 -5.56 16.19 -69.70
CA HIS A 27 -6.60 16.41 -70.68
C HIS A 27 -7.83 17.17 -70.15
N ASN A 28 -7.77 17.70 -68.91
CA ASN A 28 -8.83 18.50 -68.27
C ASN A 28 -10.24 17.85 -68.35
N TYR A 29 -10.35 16.56 -68.03
CA TYR A 29 -11.65 15.89 -67.96
C TYR A 29 -12.52 16.45 -66.81
N HIS A 30 -13.84 16.54 -67.02
CA HIS A 30 -14.74 17.06 -65.99
C HIS A 30 -14.77 16.14 -64.75
N PRO A 31 -14.73 16.70 -63.53
CA PRO A 31 -14.65 15.91 -62.29
C PRO A 31 -15.84 14.97 -62.07
N GLU A 32 -17.04 15.31 -62.57
CA GLU A 32 -18.20 14.40 -62.53
C GLU A 32 -18.06 13.21 -63.48
N GLU A 33 -17.46 13.42 -64.66
CA GLU A 33 -17.18 12.35 -65.61
C GLU A 33 -16.10 11.41 -65.06
N VAL A 34 -15.05 11.94 -64.42
CA VAL A 34 -13.99 11.15 -63.76
C VAL A 34 -14.53 10.37 -62.56
N LYS A 35 -15.39 11.00 -61.73
CA LYS A 35 -16.06 10.33 -60.59
C LYS A 35 -16.94 9.17 -61.02
N SER A 36 -17.63 9.28 -62.16
CA SER A 36 -18.45 8.18 -62.71
C SER A 36 -17.61 6.95 -63.11
N LEU A 37 -16.34 7.14 -63.44
CA LEU A 37 -15.43 6.07 -63.85
C LEU A 37 -14.76 5.37 -62.66
N LEU A 38 -14.86 5.93 -61.44
CA LEU A 38 -14.33 5.30 -60.22
C LEU A 38 -15.00 3.96 -59.88
N GLN A 39 -16.21 3.70 -60.41
CA GLN A 39 -16.92 2.43 -60.22
C GLN A 39 -16.21 1.22 -60.86
N TYR A 40 -15.24 1.45 -61.75
CA TYR A 40 -14.53 0.39 -62.45
C TYR A 40 -13.23 -0.04 -61.73
N PHE A 41 -12.82 0.67 -60.67
CA PHE A 41 -11.69 0.28 -59.82
C PHE A 41 -12.08 -0.81 -58.81
N SER A 42 -11.07 -1.46 -58.23
CA SER A 42 -11.27 -2.32 -57.06
C SER A 42 -11.92 -1.53 -55.92
N PRO A 43 -12.72 -2.19 -55.05
CA PRO A 43 -13.45 -1.50 -53.97
C PRO A 43 -12.55 -0.66 -53.06
N VAL A 44 -11.32 -1.14 -52.81
CA VAL A 44 -10.31 -0.46 -51.99
C VAL A 44 -9.84 0.84 -52.67
N LEU A 45 -9.45 0.78 -53.93
CA LEU A 45 -9.01 1.96 -54.69
C LEU A 45 -10.16 2.93 -54.95
N GLN A 46 -11.37 2.42 -55.18
CA GLN A 46 -12.56 3.24 -55.35
C GLN A 46 -12.84 4.12 -54.13
N ASP A 47 -12.79 3.55 -52.92
CA ASP A 47 -13.03 4.29 -51.68
C ASP A 47 -11.94 5.32 -51.40
N HIS A 48 -10.67 4.95 -51.59
CA HIS A 48 -9.53 5.86 -51.40
C HIS A 48 -9.54 7.03 -52.42
N LEU A 49 -9.82 6.74 -53.69
CA LEU A 49 -9.91 7.77 -54.73
C LEU A 49 -11.12 8.68 -54.52
N ARG A 50 -12.28 8.14 -54.11
CA ARG A 50 -13.46 8.93 -53.79
C ARG A 50 -13.17 9.95 -52.68
N LEU A 51 -12.49 9.51 -51.61
CA LEU A 51 -12.07 10.38 -50.52
C LEU A 51 -11.03 11.43 -50.95
N ALA A 52 -10.11 11.08 -51.86
CA ALA A 52 -9.14 12.03 -52.42
C ALA A 52 -9.84 13.14 -53.24
N PHE A 53 -10.80 12.77 -54.10
CA PHE A 53 -11.57 13.74 -54.91
C PHE A 53 -12.58 14.59 -54.12
N GLU A 54 -12.92 14.22 -52.90
CA GLU A 54 -13.77 15.03 -52.00
C GLU A 54 -12.98 16.13 -51.27
N ASN A 55 -11.68 15.94 -51.05
CA ASN A 55 -10.82 16.87 -50.28
C ASN A 55 -9.95 17.79 -51.14
N LEU A 56 -10.11 17.75 -52.46
CA LEU A 56 -9.33 18.57 -53.38
C LEU A 56 -9.86 20.01 -53.40
N PRO A 57 -9.05 21.04 -53.10
CA PRO A 57 -9.49 22.42 -53.26
C PRO A 57 -9.79 22.64 -54.75
N SER A 58 -11.03 22.99 -55.05
CA SER A 58 -11.43 23.35 -56.42
C SER A 58 -10.51 24.45 -56.91
N VAL A 59 -9.74 24.20 -57.96
CA VAL A 59 -8.92 25.19 -58.65
C VAL A 59 -9.87 26.24 -59.26
N SER A 60 -10.22 27.26 -58.47
CA SER A 60 -10.89 28.45 -58.96
C SER A 60 -9.82 29.37 -59.55
N ASN A 61 -9.71 29.33 -60.88
CA ASN A 61 -9.00 30.34 -61.66
C ASN A 61 -9.56 31.74 -61.33
N SER A 62 -8.89 32.54 -60.51
CA SER A 62 -9.13 33.98 -60.41
C SER A 62 -7.92 34.75 -60.96
N ARG A 63 -8.03 35.11 -62.25
CA ARG A 63 -7.20 36.13 -62.89
C ARG A 63 -7.63 37.51 -62.39
N MET A 64 -6.62 38.34 -62.10
CA MET A 64 -6.59 39.81 -62.09
C MET A 64 -7.72 40.59 -61.37
N ASP A 65 -7.35 41.32 -60.32
CA ASP A 65 -7.47 42.78 -60.38
C ASP A 65 -6.46 43.49 -59.45
N SER A 66 -5.99 44.63 -59.92
CA SER A 66 -4.94 45.50 -59.38
C SER A 66 -5.46 46.51 -58.34
N ASP A 67 -4.70 46.78 -57.27
CA ASP A 67 -4.06 48.10 -56.98
C ASP A 67 -3.60 48.31 -55.52
N GLN A 68 -2.39 48.90 -55.40
CA GLN A 68 -1.84 49.78 -54.34
C GLN A 68 -1.51 49.23 -52.92
N VAL A 69 -0.43 49.62 -52.19
CA VAL A 69 0.92 50.20 -52.42
C VAL A 69 1.66 50.15 -51.05
N CYS A 70 2.99 49.95 -51.10
CA CYS A 70 4.07 50.20 -50.12
C CYS A 70 4.17 49.47 -48.75
N ASN A 71 5.23 48.68 -48.56
CA ASN A 71 6.50 49.17 -47.98
C ASN A 71 7.61 48.08 -48.02
N LYS A 72 8.80 48.48 -48.48
CA LYS A 72 10.00 47.63 -48.60
C LYS A 72 10.76 47.55 -47.27
N PHE A 73 11.13 46.34 -46.85
CA PHE A 73 12.40 46.03 -46.17
C PHE A 73 12.90 44.64 -46.65
N PRO A 74 14.23 44.37 -46.62
CA PRO A 74 14.91 43.46 -47.54
C PRO A 74 14.77 41.96 -47.20
N GLN A 75 14.81 41.16 -48.27
CA GLN A 75 14.96 39.71 -48.26
C GLN A 75 16.23 39.28 -47.50
N GLU A 76 16.05 38.48 -46.45
CA GLU A 76 17.00 37.41 -46.13
C GLU A 76 16.24 36.23 -45.48
N LEU A 77 16.18 35.14 -46.25
CA LEU A 77 15.99 33.75 -45.83
C LEU A 77 14.65 33.31 -45.19
N GLN A 78 13.53 33.64 -45.82
CA GLN A 78 12.34 32.77 -45.81
C GLN A 78 12.10 32.22 -47.21
N ARG A 79 12.90 31.22 -47.61
CA ARG A 79 12.45 30.25 -48.63
C ARG A 79 11.38 29.38 -47.97
N LYS A 80 10.16 29.92 -47.82
CA LYS A 80 8.98 29.07 -47.88
C LYS A 80 9.03 28.45 -49.28
N LYS A 81 9.46 27.19 -49.40
CA LYS A 81 9.14 26.36 -50.57
C LYS A 81 7.64 26.55 -50.78
N GLU A 82 7.25 27.13 -51.90
CA GLU A 82 5.86 27.08 -52.35
C GLU A 82 5.43 25.61 -52.25
N LYS A 83 4.27 25.33 -51.64
CA LYS A 83 3.73 23.98 -51.59
C LYS A 83 3.64 23.51 -53.04
N THR A 84 4.49 22.55 -53.42
CA THR A 84 4.46 21.89 -54.71
C THR A 84 3.02 21.44 -54.96
N ASP A 85 2.48 21.70 -56.15
CA ASP A 85 1.10 21.33 -56.45
C ASP A 85 0.97 19.80 -56.27
N PHE A 86 -0.09 19.36 -55.59
CA PHE A 86 -0.32 17.95 -55.27
C PHE A 86 -0.27 17.07 -56.53
N PHE A 87 -0.67 17.62 -57.67
CA PHE A 87 -0.60 16.97 -58.98
C PHE A 87 0.79 16.96 -59.61
N GLU A 88 1.62 17.96 -59.33
CA GLU A 88 3.02 18.00 -59.76
C GLU A 88 3.83 16.90 -59.06
N ILE A 89 3.55 16.66 -57.77
CA ILE A 89 4.11 15.55 -57.00
C ILE A 89 3.70 14.19 -57.61
N LEU A 90 2.43 14.01 -57.96
CA LEU A 90 1.95 12.76 -58.57
C LEU A 90 2.51 12.54 -59.99
N LEU A 91 2.74 13.60 -60.76
CA LEU A 91 3.37 13.51 -62.07
C LEU A 91 4.83 13.06 -61.96
N GLN A 92 5.60 13.67 -61.05
CA GLN A 92 7.00 13.31 -60.78
C GLN A 92 7.13 11.87 -60.24
N CYS A 93 6.16 11.41 -59.44
CA CYS A 93 6.10 10.03 -58.96
C CYS A 93 6.07 9.00 -60.11
N SER A 94 5.44 9.32 -61.24
CA SER A 94 5.36 8.43 -62.41
C SER A 94 6.67 8.30 -63.21
N GLU A 95 7.62 9.22 -63.00
CA GLU A 95 8.89 9.28 -63.73
C GLU A 95 10.06 8.60 -62.97
N VAL A 96 9.89 8.35 -61.67
CA VAL A 96 10.96 7.85 -60.76
C VAL A 96 10.81 6.35 -60.48
N PRO A 97 11.90 5.53 -60.56
CA PRO A 97 11.87 4.14 -60.12
C PRO A 97 11.70 4.03 -58.60
N ASN A 98 10.94 3.05 -58.10
CA ASN A 98 10.47 2.97 -56.70
C ASN A 98 9.59 4.16 -56.28
N SER A 99 8.60 4.46 -57.12
CA SER A 99 7.64 5.57 -57.01
C SER A 99 6.97 5.68 -55.63
N TRP A 100 6.78 4.57 -54.92
CA TRP A 100 6.19 4.56 -53.57
C TRP A 100 7.16 5.08 -52.49
N CYS A 101 8.46 4.73 -52.52
CA CYS A 101 9.44 5.24 -51.54
C CYS A 101 9.58 6.77 -51.64
N TRP A 102 9.68 7.27 -52.88
CA TRP A 102 9.80 8.69 -53.14
C TRP A 102 8.56 9.46 -52.66
N LEU A 103 7.36 8.93 -52.94
CA LEU A 103 6.10 9.55 -52.51
C LEU A 103 5.94 9.54 -50.98
N LEU A 104 6.50 8.55 -50.29
CA LEU A 104 6.56 8.51 -48.83
C LEU A 104 7.53 9.56 -48.26
N ALA A 105 8.69 9.79 -48.89
CA ALA A 105 9.61 10.84 -48.49
C ALA A 105 8.97 12.23 -48.64
N GLU A 106 8.30 12.48 -49.77
CA GLU A 106 7.58 13.73 -50.01
C GLU A 106 6.40 13.90 -49.05
N ALA A 107 5.75 12.81 -48.63
CA ALA A 107 4.71 12.85 -47.60
C ALA A 107 5.25 13.40 -46.26
N VAL A 108 6.46 13.01 -45.85
CA VAL A 108 7.09 13.47 -44.62
C VAL A 108 7.52 14.94 -44.72
N GLU A 109 8.15 15.32 -45.84
CA GLU A 109 8.59 16.70 -46.11
C GLU A 109 7.41 17.69 -46.13
N GLN A 110 6.30 17.32 -46.76
CA GLN A 110 5.11 18.18 -46.89
C GLN A 110 4.11 18.03 -45.75
N GLN A 111 4.35 17.10 -44.80
CA GLN A 111 3.40 16.73 -43.75
C GLN A 111 2.01 16.37 -44.31
N ALA A 112 2.00 15.56 -45.36
CA ALA A 112 0.79 15.26 -46.15
C ALA A 112 0.43 13.76 -46.05
N PRO A 113 -0.43 13.36 -45.08
CA PRO A 113 -0.76 11.95 -44.85
C PRO A 113 -1.50 11.28 -46.02
N ILE A 114 -2.18 12.07 -46.85
CA ILE A 114 -2.88 11.56 -48.05
C ILE A 114 -1.91 10.94 -49.06
N LEU A 115 -0.68 11.45 -49.16
CA LEU A 115 0.34 10.88 -50.04
C LEU A 115 0.70 9.47 -49.57
N SER A 116 0.79 9.22 -48.26
CA SER A 116 1.05 7.87 -47.75
C SER A 116 -0.04 6.85 -48.11
N VAL A 117 -1.31 7.28 -48.13
CA VAL A 117 -2.42 6.42 -48.57
C VAL A 117 -2.29 6.10 -50.06
N LEU A 118 -1.90 7.07 -50.88
CA LEU A 118 -1.69 6.89 -52.31
C LEU A 118 -0.47 6.02 -52.61
N ALA A 119 0.61 6.13 -51.83
CA ALA A 119 1.75 5.22 -51.92
C ALA A 119 1.33 3.75 -51.74
N SER A 120 0.43 3.46 -50.79
CA SER A 120 -0.07 2.10 -50.57
C SER A 120 -0.90 1.53 -51.73
N CYS A 121 -1.35 2.40 -52.65
CA CYS A 121 -2.10 2.01 -53.83
C CYS A 121 -1.19 1.66 -55.03
N LEU A 122 0.13 1.88 -54.94
CA LEU A 122 1.09 1.58 -56.00
C LEU A 122 1.48 0.08 -56.00
N GLN A 123 1.81 -0.46 -57.17
CA GLN A 123 2.32 -1.84 -57.30
C GLN A 123 3.65 -1.98 -56.53
N ASP A 124 3.85 -3.12 -55.86
CA ASP A 124 5.02 -3.46 -55.02
C ASP A 124 5.17 -2.68 -53.69
N ALA A 125 4.22 -1.81 -53.32
CA ALA A 125 4.25 -1.11 -52.04
C ALA A 125 3.89 -2.04 -50.86
N SER A 126 4.71 -2.04 -49.81
CA SER A 126 4.38 -2.71 -48.55
C SER A 126 3.57 -1.78 -47.64
N ALA A 127 2.60 -2.35 -46.92
CA ALA A 127 1.67 -1.58 -46.09
C ALA A 127 2.30 -0.96 -44.83
N ILE A 128 3.42 -1.54 -44.33
CA ILE A 128 4.11 -1.08 -43.10
C ILE A 128 4.74 0.32 -43.29
N PRO A 129 5.56 0.56 -44.33
CA PRO A 129 6.06 1.91 -44.62
C PRO A 129 4.97 2.97 -44.76
N CYS A 130 3.90 2.63 -45.47
CA CYS A 130 2.78 3.54 -45.67
C CYS A 130 2.06 3.84 -44.35
N LEU A 131 1.93 2.87 -43.45
CA LEU A 131 1.38 3.09 -42.12
C LEU A 131 2.30 3.99 -41.28
N CYS A 132 3.61 3.71 -41.21
CA CYS A 132 4.56 4.48 -40.41
C CYS A 132 4.58 5.96 -40.81
N VAL A 133 4.70 6.24 -42.11
CA VAL A 133 4.72 7.59 -42.65
C VAL A 133 3.37 8.28 -42.47
N TRP A 134 2.25 7.56 -42.67
CA TRP A 134 0.92 8.12 -42.43
C TRP A 134 0.75 8.54 -40.97
N ILE A 135 1.23 7.74 -40.01
CA ILE A 135 1.16 8.06 -38.59
C ILE A 135 1.99 9.32 -38.29
N ILE A 136 3.24 9.38 -38.75
CA ILE A 136 4.17 10.49 -38.48
C ILE A 136 3.66 11.81 -39.06
N THR A 137 3.08 11.77 -40.25
CA THR A 137 2.50 12.95 -40.93
C THR A 137 1.11 13.33 -40.40
N SER A 138 0.49 12.47 -39.59
CA SER A 138 -0.82 12.73 -38.96
C SER A 138 -0.74 13.20 -37.51
N VAL A 139 0.46 13.35 -36.94
CA VAL A 139 0.68 13.85 -35.57
C VAL A 139 1.34 15.22 -35.55
N GLU A 140 1.35 15.86 -34.37
CA GLU A 140 2.05 17.13 -34.17
C GLU A 140 3.56 16.98 -34.42
N HIS A 141 4.19 18.02 -34.97
CA HIS A 141 5.60 17.99 -35.36
C HIS A 141 6.55 17.58 -34.22
N SER A 142 6.26 17.97 -32.98
CA SER A 142 7.05 17.56 -31.80
C SER A 142 7.02 16.06 -31.54
N VAL A 143 5.85 15.42 -31.71
CA VAL A 143 5.67 13.97 -31.54
C VAL A 143 6.25 13.21 -32.74
N ALA A 144 6.12 13.77 -33.94
CA ALA A 144 6.73 13.21 -35.16
C ALA A 144 8.25 13.15 -35.05
N VAL A 145 8.90 14.23 -34.58
CA VAL A 145 10.36 14.28 -34.38
C VAL A 145 10.81 13.28 -33.31
N GLU A 146 10.07 13.14 -32.21
CA GLU A 146 10.36 12.14 -31.17
C GLU A 146 10.26 10.70 -31.73
N ALA A 147 9.22 10.43 -32.51
CA ALA A 147 9.00 9.12 -33.12
C ALA A 147 10.02 8.77 -34.23
N MET A 148 10.70 9.77 -34.81
CA MET A 148 11.77 9.60 -35.80
C MET A 148 13.17 9.69 -35.19
N GLY A 149 13.31 9.91 -33.87
CA GLY A 149 14.61 10.20 -33.24
C GLY A 149 15.65 9.08 -33.34
N HIS A 150 15.24 7.85 -33.66
CA HIS A 150 16.13 6.70 -33.87
C HIS A 150 16.63 6.56 -35.32
N ILE A 151 16.03 7.28 -36.29
CA ILE A 151 16.39 7.20 -37.71
C ILE A 151 17.65 8.02 -37.96
N GLN A 152 18.72 7.38 -38.41
CA GLN A 152 19.99 8.02 -38.76
C GLN A 152 20.12 8.14 -40.28
N GLY A 153 19.94 9.34 -40.84
CA GLY A 153 20.11 9.61 -42.27
C GLY A 153 19.05 10.53 -42.89
N THR A 154 19.06 10.62 -44.22
CA THR A 154 18.03 11.27 -45.05
C THR A 154 16.77 10.40 -45.12
N ILE A 155 15.59 11.01 -45.00
CA ILE A 155 14.28 10.33 -45.01
C ILE A 155 14.03 9.62 -46.34
N GLU A 156 14.64 10.09 -47.41
CA GLU A 156 14.55 9.55 -48.77
C GLU A 156 15.18 8.15 -48.92
N ASP A 157 16.20 7.82 -48.11
CA ASP A 157 16.92 6.54 -48.19
C ASP A 157 16.48 5.53 -47.11
N HIS A 158 15.60 5.94 -46.19
CA HIS A 158 15.17 5.12 -45.07
C HIS A 158 14.02 4.18 -45.45
N THR A 159 14.26 2.88 -45.31
CA THR A 159 13.21 1.86 -45.48
C THR A 159 12.51 1.61 -44.17
N TRP A 160 11.28 2.12 -44.04
CA TRP A 160 10.43 1.93 -42.88
C TRP A 160 10.11 0.46 -42.61
N ASP A 161 10.42 -0.05 -41.43
CA ASP A 161 10.22 -1.45 -41.07
C ASP A 161 9.37 -1.65 -39.80
N LEU A 162 9.33 -2.89 -39.30
CA LEU A 162 8.61 -3.26 -38.08
C LEU A 162 9.27 -2.71 -36.80
N GLU A 163 10.57 -2.43 -36.83
CA GLU A 163 11.29 -1.81 -35.70
C GLU A 163 10.91 -0.33 -35.61
N ASP A 164 10.84 0.36 -36.75
CA ASP A 164 10.32 1.72 -36.82
C ASP A 164 8.89 1.81 -36.32
N LEU A 165 8.02 0.90 -36.77
CA LEU A 165 6.65 0.84 -36.29
C LEU A 165 6.59 0.59 -34.77
N SER A 166 7.51 -0.19 -34.23
CA SER A 166 7.62 -0.46 -32.79
C SER A 166 7.94 0.80 -32.00
N VAL A 167 8.87 1.62 -32.48
CA VAL A 167 9.22 2.89 -31.84
C VAL A 167 8.07 3.88 -31.94
N ILE A 168 7.48 4.04 -33.13
CA ILE A 168 6.31 4.90 -33.37
C ILE A 168 5.15 4.50 -32.45
N TRP A 169 4.86 3.20 -32.36
CA TRP A 169 3.82 2.65 -31.48
C TRP A 169 4.06 3.02 -30.01
N ARG A 170 5.27 2.78 -29.49
CA ARG A 170 5.64 3.08 -28.11
C ARG A 170 5.56 4.58 -27.81
N THR A 171 6.03 5.42 -28.72
CA THR A 171 6.01 6.89 -28.58
C THR A 171 4.58 7.43 -28.57
N LEU A 172 3.75 7.05 -29.54
CA LEU A 172 2.37 7.56 -29.63
C LEU A 172 1.50 7.14 -28.45
N LEU A 173 1.64 5.89 -27.97
CA LEU A 173 0.90 5.43 -26.79
C LEU A 173 1.36 6.15 -25.51
N THR A 174 2.67 6.41 -25.37
CA THR A 174 3.21 7.19 -24.25
C THR A 174 2.66 8.62 -24.26
N ARG A 175 2.48 9.21 -25.45
CA ARG A 175 1.86 10.53 -25.66
C ARG A 175 0.33 10.52 -25.71
N GLN A 176 -0.32 9.39 -25.44
CA GLN A 176 -1.78 9.23 -25.44
C GLN A 176 -2.47 9.59 -26.77
N LYS A 177 -1.79 9.37 -27.91
CA LYS A 177 -2.32 9.61 -29.28
C LYS A 177 -2.93 8.33 -29.90
N SER A 178 -3.71 7.58 -29.13
CA SER A 178 -4.33 6.30 -29.55
C SER A 178 -5.22 6.41 -30.79
N LYS A 179 -5.98 7.50 -30.92
CA LYS A 179 -6.90 7.73 -32.05
C LYS A 179 -6.21 7.72 -33.41
N THR A 180 -4.98 8.24 -33.48
CA THR A 180 -4.20 8.25 -34.72
C THR A 180 -3.77 6.83 -35.07
N LEU A 181 -3.29 6.05 -34.09
CA LEU A 181 -2.96 4.64 -34.32
C LEU A 181 -4.18 3.82 -34.77
N ILE A 182 -5.33 3.97 -34.11
CA ILE A 182 -6.57 3.27 -34.49
C ILE A 182 -6.95 3.58 -35.94
N ARG A 183 -6.94 4.86 -36.33
CA ARG A 183 -7.26 5.26 -37.71
C ARG A 183 -6.24 4.73 -38.72
N GLY A 184 -4.95 4.77 -38.40
CA GLY A 184 -3.91 4.22 -39.25
C GLY A 184 -4.10 2.72 -39.48
N PHE A 185 -4.29 1.95 -38.42
CA PHE A 185 -4.55 0.52 -38.54
C PHE A 185 -5.90 0.23 -39.23
N GLN A 186 -6.94 1.04 -39.06
CA GLN A 186 -8.19 0.90 -39.82
C GLN A 186 -8.03 1.19 -41.32
N LEU A 187 -7.06 2.02 -41.71
CA LEU A 187 -6.79 2.33 -43.11
C LEU A 187 -5.96 1.23 -43.77
N PHE A 188 -4.88 0.78 -43.13
CA PHE A 188 -3.90 -0.14 -43.74
C PHE A 188 -4.06 -1.61 -43.30
N PHE A 189 -4.68 -1.89 -42.16
CA PHE A 189 -4.77 -3.22 -41.54
C PHE A 189 -6.11 -3.45 -40.80
N LYS A 190 -7.23 -3.41 -41.53
CA LYS A 190 -8.60 -3.53 -40.99
C LYS A 190 -8.85 -4.79 -40.15
N ASP A 191 -8.19 -5.89 -40.49
CA ASP A 191 -8.37 -7.18 -39.82
C ASP A 191 -7.35 -7.43 -38.70
N SER A 192 -6.59 -6.41 -38.29
CA SER A 192 -5.55 -6.56 -37.26
C SER A 192 -6.15 -6.70 -35.86
N PRO A 193 -5.78 -7.74 -35.08
CA PRO A 193 -6.19 -7.88 -33.67
C PRO A 193 -5.74 -6.72 -32.77
N LEU A 194 -4.72 -5.96 -33.18
CA LEU A 194 -4.24 -4.79 -32.42
C LEU A 194 -5.30 -3.69 -32.34
N LEU A 195 -6.23 -3.62 -33.29
CA LEU A 195 -7.37 -2.71 -33.22
C LEU A 195 -8.22 -2.97 -31.98
N LEU A 196 -8.53 -4.24 -31.67
CA LEU A 196 -9.29 -4.63 -30.48
C LEU A 196 -8.59 -4.19 -29.19
N MET A 197 -7.25 -4.30 -29.15
CA MET A 197 -6.44 -3.89 -28.00
C MET A 197 -6.36 -2.37 -27.84
N MET A 198 -6.29 -1.61 -28.94
CA MET A 198 -6.34 -0.14 -28.88
C MET A 198 -7.75 0.37 -28.52
N GLU A 199 -8.80 -0.27 -28.99
CA GLU A 199 -10.18 0.01 -28.57
C GLU A 199 -10.36 -0.27 -27.06
N MET A 200 -9.84 -1.40 -26.57
CA MET A 200 -9.81 -1.74 -25.15
C MET A 200 -9.05 -0.67 -24.33
N TYR A 201 -7.90 -0.21 -24.82
CA TYR A 201 -7.16 0.91 -24.23
C TYR A 201 -8.02 2.16 -24.13
N GLU A 202 -8.74 2.55 -25.19
CA GLU A 202 -9.58 3.75 -25.16
C GLU A 202 -10.74 3.62 -24.17
N LEU A 203 -11.43 2.47 -24.18
CA LEU A 203 -12.52 2.16 -23.27
C LEU A 203 -12.07 2.22 -21.81
N CYS A 204 -10.90 1.70 -21.50
CA CYS A 204 -10.32 1.70 -20.16
C CYS A 204 -9.81 3.07 -19.72
N MET A 205 -9.04 3.76 -20.56
CA MET A 205 -8.31 4.96 -20.15
C MET A 205 -9.13 6.24 -20.26
N PHE A 206 -9.94 6.37 -21.31
CA PHE A 206 -10.74 7.58 -21.56
C PHE A 206 -12.20 7.43 -21.15
N PHE A 207 -12.85 6.32 -21.49
CA PHE A 207 -14.29 6.15 -21.25
C PHE A 207 -14.65 5.47 -19.92
N LYS A 208 -13.66 4.87 -19.24
CA LYS A 208 -13.82 4.09 -18.00
C LYS A 208 -14.88 2.97 -18.11
N ASN A 209 -15.13 2.49 -19.32
CA ASN A 209 -16.09 1.43 -19.60
C ASN A 209 -15.40 0.06 -19.57
N TYR A 210 -15.13 -0.42 -18.36
CA TYR A 210 -14.42 -1.68 -18.15
C TYR A 210 -15.20 -2.92 -18.63
N LYS A 211 -16.54 -2.85 -18.66
CA LYS A 211 -17.38 -3.98 -19.12
C LYS A 211 -17.24 -4.23 -20.61
N GLU A 212 -17.26 -3.15 -21.40
CA GLU A 212 -17.08 -3.25 -22.85
C GLU A 212 -15.62 -3.57 -23.19
N ALA A 213 -14.67 -3.03 -22.42
CA ALA A 213 -13.25 -3.37 -22.55
C ALA A 213 -12.99 -4.88 -22.35
N GLU A 214 -13.67 -5.52 -21.39
CA GLU A 214 -13.60 -6.97 -21.16
C GLU A 214 -14.11 -7.76 -22.38
N ALA A 215 -15.20 -7.32 -23.01
CA ALA A 215 -15.71 -7.95 -24.23
C ALA A 215 -14.69 -7.88 -25.39
N LYS A 216 -14.04 -6.73 -25.57
CA LYS A 216 -12.98 -6.53 -26.58
C LYS A 216 -11.74 -7.38 -26.31
N LEU A 217 -11.37 -7.54 -25.04
CA LEU A 217 -10.29 -8.42 -24.62
C LEU A 217 -10.59 -9.90 -24.95
N LEU A 218 -11.80 -10.36 -24.68
CA LEU A 218 -12.23 -11.73 -25.00
C LEU A 218 -12.25 -11.98 -26.52
N GLU A 219 -12.68 -10.99 -27.30
CA GLU A 219 -12.62 -11.03 -28.76
C GLU A 219 -11.18 -11.13 -29.26
N PHE A 220 -10.27 -10.35 -28.66
CA PHE A 220 -8.83 -10.42 -28.95
C PHE A 220 -8.25 -11.81 -28.65
N GLN A 221 -8.57 -12.41 -27.50
CA GLN A 221 -8.10 -13.76 -27.17
C GLN A 221 -8.52 -14.81 -28.20
N LYS A 222 -9.78 -14.77 -28.66
CA LYS A 222 -10.28 -15.65 -29.74
C LYS A 222 -9.54 -15.42 -31.06
N SER A 223 -9.26 -14.16 -31.40
CA SER A 223 -8.50 -13.82 -32.61
C SER A 223 -7.05 -14.33 -32.55
N LEU A 224 -6.44 -14.29 -31.36
CA LEU A 224 -5.08 -14.78 -31.12
C LEU A 224 -5.00 -16.31 -31.22
N GLU A 225 -5.95 -17.03 -30.62
CA GLU A 225 -6.06 -18.50 -30.74
C GLU A 225 -6.25 -18.94 -32.20
N THR A 226 -7.03 -18.18 -32.97
CA THR A 226 -7.24 -18.44 -34.40
C THR A 226 -5.96 -18.23 -35.22
N LEU A 227 -5.17 -17.21 -34.88
CA LEU A 227 -3.88 -16.92 -35.54
C LEU A 227 -2.79 -17.94 -35.19
N GLU A 228 -2.82 -18.51 -33.98
CA GLU A 228 -1.87 -19.54 -33.55
C GLU A 228 -2.20 -20.93 -34.13
N THR A 229 -3.48 -21.21 -34.40
CA THR A 229 -3.93 -22.49 -34.98
C THR A 229 -3.92 -22.51 -36.51
N ALA A 230 -3.89 -21.35 -37.17
CA ALA A 230 -3.74 -21.25 -38.60
C ALA A 230 -2.32 -21.69 -39.04
N THR A 231 -2.23 -22.77 -39.83
CA THR A 231 -0.97 -23.23 -40.45
C THR A 231 -0.22 -22.08 -41.15
N PRO A 232 1.13 -22.07 -41.19
CA PRO A 232 1.96 -20.96 -41.69
C PRO A 232 1.95 -20.90 -43.22
N ARG A 233 0.79 -20.67 -43.82
CA ARG A 233 0.61 -20.62 -45.29
C ARG A 233 0.20 -19.26 -45.83
N VAL A 234 0.05 -18.26 -44.98
CA VAL A 234 -0.05 -16.87 -45.40
C VAL A 234 0.88 -16.09 -44.49
N HIS A 235 1.86 -15.41 -45.07
CA HIS A 235 2.72 -14.50 -44.32
C HIS A 235 1.81 -13.39 -43.75
N ALA A 236 1.35 -13.55 -42.51
CA ALA A 236 0.73 -12.44 -41.81
C ALA A 236 1.75 -11.31 -41.82
N ILE A 237 1.37 -10.16 -42.40
CA ILE A 237 2.27 -9.01 -42.60
C ILE A 237 2.90 -8.57 -41.27
N ILE A 238 2.22 -8.83 -40.16
CA ILE A 238 2.70 -8.61 -38.80
C ILE A 238 2.91 -9.98 -38.10
N PRO A 239 4.14 -10.30 -37.66
CA PRO A 239 4.43 -11.54 -36.93
C PRO A 239 3.71 -11.63 -35.59
N ALA A 240 3.20 -12.82 -35.23
CA ALA A 240 2.57 -13.06 -33.93
C ALA A 240 3.46 -12.73 -32.70
N PRO A 241 4.79 -13.01 -32.71
CA PRO A 241 5.67 -12.60 -31.61
C PRO A 241 5.73 -11.08 -31.41
N TRP A 242 5.78 -10.33 -32.52
CA TRP A 242 5.77 -8.87 -32.51
C TRP A 242 4.47 -8.33 -31.89
N LEU A 243 3.32 -8.90 -32.29
CA LEU A 243 2.01 -8.54 -31.74
C LEU A 243 1.95 -8.76 -30.22
N LYS A 244 2.42 -9.91 -29.72
CA LYS A 244 2.46 -10.20 -28.28
C LYS A 244 3.33 -9.22 -27.50
N GLU A 245 4.49 -8.85 -28.04
CA GLU A 245 5.39 -7.87 -27.41
C GLU A 245 4.71 -6.50 -27.24
N HIS A 246 4.05 -6.00 -28.28
CA HIS A 246 3.40 -4.70 -28.25
C HIS A 246 2.12 -4.67 -27.42
N VAL A 247 1.39 -5.78 -27.36
CA VAL A 247 0.29 -5.96 -26.42
C VAL A 247 0.79 -5.98 -24.98
N CYS A 248 1.86 -6.71 -24.68
CA CYS A 248 2.50 -6.70 -23.36
C CYS A 248 2.95 -5.29 -22.96
N PHE A 249 3.56 -4.54 -23.88
CA PHE A 249 3.92 -3.14 -23.66
C PHE A 249 2.69 -2.27 -23.34
N LEU A 250 1.64 -2.36 -24.14
CA LEU A 250 0.40 -1.59 -23.95
C LEU A 250 -0.21 -1.88 -22.57
N LEU A 251 -0.32 -3.15 -22.17
CA LEU A 251 -0.86 -3.56 -20.89
C LEU A 251 -0.03 -3.00 -19.71
N LYS A 252 1.30 -3.06 -19.79
CA LYS A 252 2.21 -2.46 -18.79
C LYS A 252 2.02 -0.93 -18.72
N LEU A 253 1.92 -0.27 -19.87
CA LEU A 253 1.72 1.18 -19.95
C LEU A 253 0.38 1.62 -19.35
N MET A 254 -0.70 0.87 -19.57
CA MET A 254 -2.02 1.19 -19.00
C MET A 254 -2.00 1.22 -17.47
N LEU A 255 -1.31 0.26 -16.85
CA LEU A 255 -1.15 0.19 -15.40
C LEU A 255 -0.31 1.36 -14.84
N GLN A 256 0.66 1.86 -15.61
CA GLN A 256 1.46 3.05 -15.25
C GLN A 256 0.68 4.36 -15.42
N GLN A 257 -0.19 4.45 -16.42
CA GLN A 257 -0.97 5.65 -16.74
C GLN A 257 -2.19 5.86 -15.83
N CYS A 258 -2.49 4.91 -14.94
CA CYS A 258 -3.57 5.03 -13.96
C CYS A 258 -3.31 6.19 -12.99
N ARG A 259 -4.31 7.06 -12.80
CA ARG A 259 -4.19 8.22 -11.89
C ARG A 259 -4.66 7.89 -10.47
N THR A 260 -5.54 6.91 -10.34
CA THR A 260 -6.15 6.52 -9.07
C THR A 260 -5.98 5.03 -8.80
N GLN A 261 -5.97 4.67 -7.52
CA GLN A 261 -5.97 3.26 -7.10
C GLN A 261 -7.23 2.51 -7.56
N TYR A 262 -8.36 3.21 -7.70
CA TYR A 262 -9.58 2.63 -8.24
C TYR A 262 -9.40 2.19 -9.70
N GLU A 263 -8.85 3.07 -10.54
CA GLU A 263 -8.55 2.74 -11.94
C GLU A 263 -7.57 1.57 -12.03
N LEU A 264 -6.49 1.62 -11.24
CA LEU A 264 -5.50 0.55 -11.17
C LEU A 264 -6.15 -0.78 -10.76
N GLY A 265 -6.97 -0.79 -9.71
CA GLY A 265 -7.67 -1.98 -9.25
C GLY A 265 -8.63 -2.55 -10.30
N LYS A 266 -9.33 -1.70 -11.06
CA LYS A 266 -10.20 -2.14 -12.16
C LYS A 266 -9.43 -2.75 -13.31
N LEU A 267 -8.29 -2.18 -13.70
CA LEU A 267 -7.43 -2.77 -14.72
C LEU A 267 -6.81 -4.09 -14.25
N LEU A 268 -6.32 -4.14 -13.01
CA LEU A 268 -5.79 -5.38 -12.44
C LEU A 268 -6.85 -6.49 -12.42
N GLN A 269 -8.10 -6.18 -12.05
CA GLN A 269 -9.22 -7.14 -12.13
C GLN A 269 -9.45 -7.65 -13.56
N LEU A 270 -9.43 -6.77 -14.55
CA LEU A 270 -9.58 -7.12 -15.97
C LEU A 270 -8.41 -7.98 -16.47
N PHE A 271 -7.20 -7.75 -15.95
CA PHE A 271 -5.98 -8.43 -16.39
C PHE A 271 -5.69 -9.77 -15.70
N VAL A 272 -6.40 -10.13 -14.62
CA VAL A 272 -6.21 -11.41 -13.90
C VAL A 272 -6.32 -12.64 -14.84
N GLY A 273 -7.24 -12.59 -15.81
CA GLY A 273 -7.47 -13.68 -16.77
C GLY A 273 -6.45 -13.78 -17.90
N ILE A 274 -5.64 -12.74 -18.13
CA ILE A 274 -4.70 -12.64 -19.26
C ILE A 274 -3.23 -12.61 -18.82
N GLN A 275 -2.91 -13.16 -17.65
CA GLN A 275 -1.55 -13.17 -17.11
C GLN A 275 -0.51 -13.77 -18.09
N HIS A 276 -0.92 -14.72 -18.94
CA HIS A 276 -0.06 -15.33 -19.96
C HIS A 276 0.40 -14.36 -21.07
N LEU A 277 -0.25 -13.21 -21.24
CA LEU A 277 0.16 -12.18 -22.21
C LEU A 277 1.31 -11.30 -21.69
N PHE A 278 1.62 -11.38 -20.39
CA PHE A 278 2.75 -10.68 -19.78
C PHE A 278 4.01 -11.56 -19.85
N SER A 279 4.80 -11.43 -20.91
CA SER A 279 6.14 -12.03 -20.99
C SER A 279 7.02 -11.44 -19.88
N ASP A 280 7.49 -12.28 -18.94
CA ASP A 280 8.30 -11.90 -17.75
C ASP A 280 7.79 -10.65 -17.03
N GLY A 281 6.46 -10.55 -16.86
CA GLY A 281 5.80 -9.37 -16.31
C GLY A 281 5.30 -9.52 -14.87
N PRO A 282 4.62 -8.48 -14.35
CA PRO A 282 4.15 -8.46 -12.97
C PRO A 282 3.15 -9.56 -12.66
N ASP A 283 3.18 -10.07 -11.43
CA ASP A 283 2.14 -10.98 -10.94
C ASP A 283 0.85 -10.20 -10.69
N VAL A 284 0.05 -10.07 -11.76
CA VAL A 284 -1.21 -9.35 -11.77
C VAL A 284 -2.17 -9.89 -10.70
N LYS A 285 -2.12 -11.18 -10.37
CA LYS A 285 -2.98 -11.76 -9.33
C LYS A 285 -2.60 -11.22 -7.96
N LYS A 286 -1.32 -11.25 -7.62
CA LYS A 286 -0.83 -10.68 -6.34
C LYS A 286 -1.12 -9.19 -6.26
N LEU A 287 -0.83 -8.42 -7.31
CA LEU A 287 -1.14 -6.98 -7.35
C LEU A 287 -2.65 -6.70 -7.24
N CYS A 288 -3.50 -7.52 -7.87
CA CYS A 288 -4.95 -7.38 -7.77
C CYS A 288 -5.43 -7.62 -6.32
N VAL A 289 -4.93 -8.67 -5.67
CA VAL A 289 -5.24 -8.94 -4.25
C VAL A 289 -4.76 -7.79 -3.36
N LEU A 290 -3.55 -7.28 -3.59
CA LEU A 290 -3.02 -6.12 -2.85
C LEU A 290 -3.92 -4.89 -3.02
N SER A 291 -4.32 -4.57 -4.25
CA SER A 291 -5.23 -3.46 -4.55
C SER A 291 -6.60 -3.64 -3.88
N GLN A 292 -7.11 -4.87 -3.79
CA GLN A 292 -8.36 -5.17 -3.09
C GLN A 292 -8.24 -5.00 -1.57
N ILE A 293 -7.10 -5.35 -0.98
CA ILE A 293 -6.85 -5.15 0.46
C ILE A 293 -6.82 -3.65 0.78
N LEU A 294 -6.22 -2.83 -0.10
CA LEU A 294 -6.06 -1.39 0.10
C LEU A 294 -7.24 -0.53 -0.34
N LYS A 295 -8.32 -1.14 -0.84
CA LYS A 295 -9.44 -0.44 -1.49
C LYS A 295 -10.06 0.68 -0.63
N ASP A 296 -10.15 0.47 0.67
CA ASP A 296 -10.77 1.40 1.62
C ASP A 296 -9.72 2.23 2.39
N THR A 297 -8.45 2.20 1.94
CA THR A 297 -7.32 2.89 2.57
C THR A 297 -6.83 4.06 1.72
N SER A 298 -6.15 5.02 2.34
CA SER A 298 -5.47 6.13 1.65
C SER A 298 -4.13 5.72 1.03
N ILE A 299 -3.68 4.48 1.28
CA ILE A 299 -2.37 3.99 0.90
C ILE A 299 -2.39 3.57 -0.57
N THR A 300 -1.42 4.09 -1.32
CA THR A 300 -1.28 3.83 -2.75
C THR A 300 -0.18 2.81 -3.01
N ILE A 301 -0.42 1.89 -3.95
CA ILE A 301 0.60 1.01 -4.51
C ILE A 301 1.49 1.84 -5.44
N ASN A 302 2.81 1.76 -5.23
CA ASN A 302 3.78 2.43 -6.06
C ASN A 302 3.81 1.84 -7.49
N HIS A 303 3.60 2.70 -8.50
CA HIS A 303 3.57 2.32 -9.91
C HIS A 303 4.93 1.83 -10.43
N VAL A 304 6.04 2.08 -9.73
CA VAL A 304 7.38 1.64 -10.13
C VAL A 304 7.52 0.11 -10.17
N ILE A 305 6.75 -0.61 -9.35
CA ILE A 305 6.75 -2.09 -9.28
C ILE A 305 6.21 -2.72 -10.57
N ILE A 306 5.37 -1.98 -11.28
CA ILE A 306 4.75 -2.42 -12.54
C ILE A 306 5.78 -2.42 -13.67
N THR A 307 6.74 -1.49 -13.63
CA THR A 307 7.81 -1.35 -14.62
C THR A 307 8.93 -2.37 -14.38
N ASN A 308 9.38 -2.51 -13.13
CA ASN A 308 10.51 -3.35 -12.74
C ASN A 308 10.06 -4.40 -11.74
N TYR A 309 9.17 -5.29 -12.17
CA TYR A 309 8.65 -6.33 -11.30
C TYR A 309 9.73 -7.36 -10.97
N SER A 310 10.08 -7.45 -9.69
CA SER A 310 10.83 -8.54 -9.11
C SER A 310 10.14 -8.97 -7.81
N LEU A 311 10.37 -10.20 -7.38
CA LEU A 311 9.83 -10.68 -6.10
C LEU A 311 10.32 -9.79 -4.95
N GLU A 312 11.57 -9.36 -4.98
CA GLU A 312 12.19 -8.49 -3.99
C GLU A 312 11.54 -7.09 -3.96
N ASN A 313 11.30 -6.48 -5.12
CA ASN A 313 10.65 -5.17 -5.21
C ASN A 313 9.20 -5.23 -4.72
N PHE A 314 8.50 -6.32 -5.04
CA PHE A 314 7.15 -6.56 -4.55
C PHE A 314 7.12 -6.72 -3.02
N GLN A 315 8.06 -7.48 -2.46
CA GLN A 315 8.19 -7.65 -1.01
C GLN A 315 8.55 -6.32 -0.31
N HIS A 316 9.46 -5.54 -0.88
CA HIS A 316 9.82 -4.22 -0.35
C HIS A 316 8.63 -3.27 -0.32
N GLU A 317 7.81 -3.25 -1.37
CA GLU A 317 6.58 -2.48 -1.35
C GLU A 317 5.59 -2.99 -0.30
N CYS A 318 5.38 -4.30 -0.21
CA CYS A 318 4.52 -4.88 0.82
C CYS A 318 4.98 -4.43 2.21
N LYS A 319 6.30 -4.42 2.48
CA LYS A 319 6.86 -3.91 3.73
C LYS A 319 6.55 -2.42 3.95
N SER A 320 6.73 -1.57 2.94
CA SER A 320 6.39 -0.14 3.07
C SER A 320 4.91 0.10 3.32
N ILE A 321 4.03 -0.68 2.70
CA ILE A 321 2.58 -0.65 2.92
C ILE A 321 2.25 -1.11 4.34
N LEU A 322 2.91 -2.16 4.82
CA LEU A 322 2.73 -2.69 6.17
C LEU A 322 3.07 -1.66 7.25
N GLU A 323 4.21 -0.97 7.11
CA GLU A 323 4.62 0.10 8.02
C GLU A 323 3.57 1.24 8.07
N LYS A 324 2.98 1.60 6.91
CA LYS A 324 1.91 2.62 6.85
C LYS A 324 0.58 2.14 7.45
N LEU A 325 0.21 0.88 7.23
CA LEU A 325 -0.99 0.30 7.83
C LEU A 325 -0.86 0.18 9.35
N GLU A 326 0.36 -0.05 9.86
CA GLU A 326 0.66 -0.05 11.30
C GLU A 326 0.50 1.35 11.90
N THR A 327 1.02 2.40 11.26
CA THR A 327 0.84 3.78 11.73
C THR A 327 -0.63 4.20 11.76
N ASP A 328 -1.45 3.66 10.86
CA ASP A 328 -2.89 3.92 10.77
C ASP A 328 -3.73 3.00 11.69
N GLY A 329 -3.10 2.06 12.41
CA GLY A 329 -3.78 1.12 13.30
C GLY A 329 -4.65 0.06 12.61
N GLN A 330 -4.45 -0.18 11.31
CA GLN A 330 -5.27 -1.07 10.50
C GLN A 330 -4.70 -2.50 10.43
N PHE A 331 -4.56 -3.12 11.59
CA PHE A 331 -3.87 -4.41 11.78
C PHE A 331 -4.47 -5.58 10.98
N ALA A 332 -5.79 -5.61 10.79
CA ALA A 332 -6.45 -6.68 10.04
C ALA A 332 -6.10 -6.66 8.54
N LEU A 333 -5.89 -5.47 7.96
CA LEU A 333 -5.44 -5.32 6.58
C LEU A 333 -3.95 -5.59 6.47
N ALA A 334 -3.16 -5.15 7.46
CA ALA A 334 -1.73 -5.45 7.52
C ALA A 334 -1.47 -6.97 7.48
N ARG A 335 -2.20 -7.76 8.28
CA ARG A 335 -2.13 -9.23 8.22
C ARG A 335 -2.31 -9.79 6.81
N ARG A 336 -3.33 -9.32 6.08
CA ARG A 336 -3.63 -9.81 4.72
C ARG A 336 -2.53 -9.44 3.71
N VAL A 337 -1.88 -8.28 3.88
CA VAL A 337 -0.71 -7.88 3.05
C VAL A 337 0.51 -8.75 3.38
N ALA A 338 0.75 -9.07 4.65
CA ALA A 338 1.86 -9.93 5.06
C ALA A 338 1.70 -11.37 4.54
N GLU A 339 0.49 -11.93 4.57
CA GLU A 339 0.18 -13.24 3.98
C GLU A 339 0.47 -13.27 2.47
N LEU A 340 0.28 -12.15 1.77
CA LEU A 340 0.52 -12.02 0.33
C LEU A 340 2.01 -11.95 -0.05
N ALA A 341 2.85 -11.47 0.87
CA ALA A 341 4.29 -11.29 0.65
C ALA A 341 5.11 -12.60 0.76
N ASP A 342 4.46 -13.73 1.05
CA ASP A 342 5.06 -15.08 1.23
C ASP A 342 6.19 -15.18 2.29
N GLU A 343 6.45 -14.13 3.07
CA GLU A 343 7.36 -14.16 4.22
C GLU A 343 6.63 -14.62 5.49
N LYS A 344 6.42 -15.93 5.58
CA LYS A 344 5.62 -16.59 6.63
C LYS A 344 6.04 -16.40 8.09
N HIS A 345 7.19 -15.77 8.38
CA HIS A 345 7.73 -15.75 9.75
C HIS A 345 8.09 -14.35 10.27
N ASN A 346 8.75 -13.50 9.49
CA ASN A 346 9.22 -12.20 9.98
C ASN A 346 8.14 -11.11 9.93
N MET A 347 7.37 -11.02 8.83
CA MET A 347 6.33 -10.00 8.69
C MET A 347 5.03 -10.35 9.44
N ILE A 348 4.76 -11.64 9.65
CA ILE A 348 3.65 -12.12 10.50
C ILE A 348 3.92 -11.79 11.98
N ALA A 349 5.15 -11.94 12.48
CA ALA A 349 5.51 -11.56 13.84
C ALA A 349 5.46 -10.03 14.07
N LEU A 350 5.68 -9.23 13.01
CA LEU A 350 5.52 -7.78 13.05
C LEU A 350 4.05 -7.34 12.97
N CYS A 351 3.23 -7.96 12.12
CA CYS A 351 1.83 -7.55 11.89
C CYS A 351 0.83 -8.05 12.95
N PHE A 352 1.20 -9.09 13.71
CA PHE A 352 0.45 -9.57 14.86
C PHE A 352 1.25 -9.15 16.09
N SER A 353 0.87 -8.14 16.86
CA SER A 353 -0.17 -8.27 17.91
C SER A 353 -0.38 -9.68 18.51
N MET A 354 0.63 -10.55 18.50
CA MET A 354 0.78 -11.65 19.45
C MET A 354 1.29 -11.11 20.79
N CYS A 355 1.05 -9.84 21.14
CA CYS A 355 1.51 -9.24 22.38
C CYS A 355 1.07 -10.07 23.59
N ARG A 356 -0.14 -10.66 23.51
CA ARG A 356 -0.61 -11.65 24.47
C ARG A 356 0.18 -12.97 24.45
N GLU A 357 0.36 -13.62 23.30
CA GLU A 357 1.04 -14.92 23.23
C GLU A 357 2.55 -14.80 23.51
N ILE A 358 3.16 -13.68 23.12
CA ILE A 358 4.51 -13.25 23.53
C ILE A 358 4.55 -13.08 25.04
N GLY A 359 3.57 -12.38 25.62
CA GLY A 359 3.42 -12.25 27.06
C GLY A 359 3.31 -13.61 27.77
N GLU A 360 2.44 -14.49 27.28
CA GLU A 360 2.22 -15.85 27.80
C GLU A 360 3.50 -16.69 27.73
N ASN A 361 4.25 -16.60 26.64
CA ASN A 361 5.54 -17.29 26.49
C ASN A 361 6.61 -16.76 27.46
N HIS A 362 6.75 -15.45 27.61
CA HIS A 362 7.71 -14.85 28.54
C HIS A 362 7.34 -15.17 30.00
N GLU A 363 6.05 -15.09 30.35
CA GLU A 363 5.52 -15.47 31.66
C GLU A 363 5.79 -16.96 31.95
N ALA A 364 5.46 -17.85 31.02
CA ALA A 364 5.72 -19.29 31.16
C ALA A 364 7.22 -19.58 31.34
N ALA A 365 8.09 -18.91 30.56
CA ALA A 365 9.53 -19.04 30.70
C ALA A 365 10.02 -18.56 32.08
N ALA A 366 9.51 -17.43 32.58
CA ALA A 366 9.81 -16.92 33.92
C ALA A 366 9.36 -17.90 35.01
N CYS A 367 8.15 -18.44 34.91
CA CYS A 367 7.64 -19.46 35.84
C CYS A 367 8.50 -20.73 35.84
N ILE A 368 8.99 -21.18 34.68
CA ILE A 368 9.93 -22.31 34.59
C ILE A 368 11.24 -21.99 35.30
N GLN A 369 11.78 -20.78 35.15
CA GLN A 369 12.99 -20.37 35.89
C GLN A 369 12.76 -20.38 37.41
N LEU A 370 11.61 -19.88 37.88
CA LEU A 370 11.28 -19.91 39.30
C LEU A 370 11.11 -21.33 39.84
N LYS A 371 10.49 -22.24 39.07
CA LYS A 371 10.38 -23.67 39.42
C LYS A 371 11.73 -24.38 39.43
N LEU A 372 12.65 -23.97 38.57
CA LEU A 372 14.03 -24.50 38.59
C LEU A 372 14.72 -24.14 39.91
N ILE A 373 14.51 -22.92 40.41
CA ILE A 373 15.01 -22.49 41.72
C ILE A 373 14.35 -23.31 42.84
N GLU A 374 13.03 -23.55 42.75
CA GLU A 374 12.28 -24.37 43.72
C GLU A 374 12.76 -25.84 43.79
N SER A 375 13.30 -26.37 42.69
CA SER A 375 13.76 -27.76 42.62
C SER A 375 14.97 -28.07 43.50
N GLN A 376 15.71 -27.05 43.94
CA GLN A 376 16.83 -27.16 44.86
C GLN A 376 16.42 -26.66 46.25
N PRO A 377 16.91 -27.28 47.34
CA PRO A 377 16.67 -26.75 48.68
C PRO A 377 17.32 -25.37 48.80
N TRP A 378 16.61 -24.44 49.43
CA TRP A 378 17.01 -23.03 49.49
C TRP A 378 18.40 -22.84 50.11
N GLU A 379 18.75 -23.67 51.10
CA GLU A 379 20.07 -23.65 51.75
C GLU A 379 21.21 -23.97 50.79
N ASP A 380 20.98 -24.81 49.78
CA ASP A 380 21.98 -25.12 48.76
C ASP A 380 22.04 -24.02 47.70
N SER A 381 20.91 -23.44 47.30
CA SER A 381 20.87 -22.29 46.38
C SER A 381 21.59 -21.06 46.94
N LEU A 382 21.64 -20.91 48.27
CA LEU A 382 22.38 -19.83 48.94
C LEU A 382 23.91 -20.02 48.87
N LYS A 383 24.41 -21.25 48.75
CA LYS A 383 25.86 -21.53 48.65
C LYS A 383 26.44 -20.96 47.35
N ASP A 384 25.69 -21.07 46.26
CA ASP A 384 25.99 -20.47 44.96
C ASP A 384 25.21 -19.17 44.73
N GLY A 385 25.32 -18.23 45.69
CA GLY A 385 24.55 -16.97 45.67
C GLY A 385 24.73 -16.12 44.39
N HIS A 386 25.87 -16.24 43.69
CA HIS A 386 26.05 -15.57 42.39
C HIS A 386 25.17 -16.18 41.30
N GLN A 387 25.08 -17.51 41.23
CA GLN A 387 24.25 -18.22 40.26
C GLN A 387 22.77 -17.99 40.55
N LEU A 388 22.35 -18.03 41.82
CA LEU A 388 20.98 -17.72 42.22
C LEU A 388 20.57 -16.31 41.79
N LYS A 389 21.43 -15.31 41.98
CA LYS A 389 21.18 -13.93 41.52
C LYS A 389 21.01 -13.86 40.00
N GLN A 390 21.83 -14.57 39.23
CA GLN A 390 21.69 -14.62 37.77
C GLN A 390 20.37 -15.23 37.32
N LEU A 391 19.94 -16.33 37.96
CA LEU A 391 18.65 -16.98 37.67
C LEU A 391 17.47 -16.05 38.00
N LEU A 392 17.53 -15.35 39.14
CA LEU A 392 16.51 -14.37 39.53
C LEU A 392 16.46 -13.16 38.59
N LEU A 393 17.62 -12.64 38.17
CA LEU A 393 17.67 -11.56 37.19
C LEU A 393 17.07 -11.98 35.84
N LYS A 394 17.32 -13.22 35.41
CA LYS A 394 16.71 -13.77 34.20
C LYS A 394 15.20 -13.92 34.33
N ALA A 395 14.70 -14.39 35.47
CA ALA A 395 13.26 -14.45 35.73
C ALA A 395 12.63 -13.04 35.78
N LEU A 396 13.35 -12.07 36.34
CA LEU A 396 12.92 -10.67 36.42
C LEU A 396 12.77 -10.04 35.04
N THR A 397 13.77 -10.19 34.16
CA THR A 397 13.73 -9.64 32.80
C THR A 397 12.57 -10.25 32.02
N LEU A 398 12.41 -11.58 32.05
CA LEU A 398 11.31 -12.26 31.38
C LEU A 398 9.94 -11.77 31.89
N MET A 399 9.79 -11.52 33.19
CA MET A 399 8.53 -11.01 33.74
C MET A 399 8.24 -9.55 33.34
N LEU A 400 9.27 -8.72 33.21
CA LEU A 400 9.16 -7.35 32.69
C LEU A 400 8.74 -7.35 31.22
N ASP A 401 9.38 -8.19 30.39
CA ASP A 401 9.06 -8.34 28.97
C ASP A 401 7.61 -8.85 28.78
N ALA A 402 7.17 -9.77 29.64
CA ALA A 402 5.78 -10.24 29.68
C ALA A 402 4.80 -9.11 30.02
N ALA A 403 5.09 -8.32 31.07
CA ALA A 403 4.26 -7.20 31.50
C ALA A 403 4.12 -6.12 30.42
N GLU A 404 5.21 -5.78 29.73
CA GLU A 404 5.20 -4.81 28.63
C GLU A 404 4.39 -5.33 27.45
N SER A 405 4.53 -6.62 27.14
CA SER A 405 3.76 -7.27 26.07
C SER A 405 2.26 -7.28 26.39
N TYR A 406 1.86 -7.68 27.59
CA TYR A 406 0.44 -7.61 28.01
C TYR A 406 -0.11 -6.19 28.06
N ALA A 407 0.70 -5.19 28.41
CA ALA A 407 0.28 -3.78 28.41
C ALA A 407 -0.01 -3.28 26.98
N LYS A 408 0.81 -3.66 25.99
CA LYS A 408 0.58 -3.36 24.57
C LYS A 408 -0.73 -3.97 24.04
N ASP A 409 -1.13 -5.12 24.59
CA ASP A 409 -2.40 -5.81 24.25
C ASP A 409 -3.62 -5.34 25.08
N SER A 410 -3.47 -4.31 25.93
CA SER A 410 -4.52 -3.89 26.89
C SER A 410 -4.99 -4.99 27.86
N CYS A 411 -4.21 -6.05 28.05
CA CYS A 411 -4.45 -7.12 29.03
C CYS A 411 -4.03 -6.67 30.44
N VAL A 412 -4.77 -5.71 31.01
CA VAL A 412 -4.41 -5.01 32.27
C VAL A 412 -4.25 -5.96 33.46
N ARG A 413 -5.07 -7.03 33.56
CA ARG A 413 -5.01 -7.95 34.71
C ARG A 413 -3.72 -8.77 34.71
N GLN A 414 -3.33 -9.31 33.57
CA GLN A 414 -2.09 -10.08 33.39
C GLN A 414 -0.87 -9.17 33.54
N ALA A 415 -0.89 -7.98 32.92
CA ALA A 415 0.19 -7.01 33.10
C ALA A 415 0.39 -6.64 34.58
N LEU A 416 -0.70 -6.44 35.34
CA LEU A 416 -0.64 -6.17 36.77
C LEU A 416 -0.11 -7.37 37.58
N HIS A 417 -0.51 -8.59 37.22
CA HIS A 417 0.01 -9.82 37.83
C HIS A 417 1.52 -9.94 37.64
N CYS A 418 2.01 -9.80 36.40
CA CYS A 418 3.45 -9.80 36.09
C CYS A 418 4.18 -8.71 36.88
N HIS A 419 3.62 -7.49 36.94
CA HIS A 419 4.23 -6.39 37.69
C HIS A 419 4.34 -6.64 39.20
N ARG A 420 3.34 -7.30 39.80
CA ARG A 420 3.41 -7.71 41.22
C ARG A 420 4.51 -8.75 41.45
N LEU A 421 4.65 -9.73 40.57
CA LEU A 421 5.74 -10.71 40.62
C LEU A 421 7.12 -10.05 40.40
N THR A 422 7.25 -9.10 39.48
CA THR A 422 8.47 -8.30 39.29
C THR A 422 8.88 -7.61 40.59
N LYS A 423 7.94 -7.00 41.33
CA LYS A 423 8.23 -6.38 42.64
C LYS A 423 8.72 -7.40 43.65
N LEU A 424 8.11 -8.59 43.71
CA LEU A 424 8.52 -9.68 44.60
C LEU A 424 9.95 -10.17 44.29
N ILE A 425 10.25 -10.45 43.02
CA ILE A 425 11.58 -10.91 42.60
C ILE A 425 12.63 -9.82 42.88
N THR A 426 12.30 -8.55 42.63
CA THR A 426 13.18 -7.41 42.95
C THR A 426 13.48 -7.35 44.45
N LEU A 427 12.47 -7.56 45.31
CA LEU A 427 12.65 -7.60 46.76
C LEU A 427 13.53 -8.78 47.19
N GLN A 428 13.34 -9.96 46.58
CA GLN A 428 14.20 -11.13 46.84
C GLN A 428 15.66 -10.86 46.47
N ILE A 429 15.92 -10.22 45.32
CA ILE A 429 17.28 -9.85 44.91
C ILE A 429 17.88 -8.83 45.90
N HIS A 430 17.08 -7.87 46.37
CA HIS A 430 17.52 -6.91 47.38
C HIS A 430 17.92 -7.59 48.70
N PHE A 431 17.18 -8.60 49.15
CA PHE A 431 17.51 -9.38 50.35
C PHE A 431 18.85 -10.12 50.18
N LEU A 432 19.06 -10.75 49.02
CA LEU A 432 20.33 -11.42 48.69
C LEU A 432 21.51 -10.44 48.55
N ASN A 433 21.25 -9.17 48.23
CA ASN A 433 22.28 -8.12 48.15
C ASN A 433 22.63 -7.54 49.53
N THR A 434 21.69 -7.56 50.47
CA THR A 434 21.87 -7.07 51.84
C THR A 434 22.33 -8.16 52.82
N GLY A 435 22.49 -9.40 52.34
CA GLY A 435 22.91 -10.55 53.14
C GLY A 435 21.79 -11.19 53.95
N GLN A 436 20.53 -10.88 53.64
CA GLN A 436 19.36 -11.53 54.24
C GLN A 436 19.04 -12.82 53.47
N ASN A 437 19.01 -13.95 54.20
CA ASN A 437 18.79 -15.28 53.62
C ASN A 437 17.31 -15.71 53.59
N THR A 438 16.38 -14.81 53.90
CA THR A 438 14.94 -15.11 53.92
C THR A 438 14.43 -15.35 52.50
N MET A 439 13.72 -16.47 52.31
CA MET A 439 13.05 -16.81 51.06
C MET A 439 11.66 -16.16 51.01
N LEU A 440 11.40 -15.38 49.96
CA LEU A 440 10.14 -14.68 49.69
C LEU A 440 9.42 -15.24 48.45
N ILE A 441 10.16 -15.89 47.55
CA ILE A 441 9.63 -16.54 46.35
C ILE A 441 9.23 -18.00 46.60
N ASN A 442 8.34 -18.54 45.77
CA ASN A 442 7.87 -19.93 45.83
C ASN A 442 7.39 -20.38 47.22
N LEU A 443 6.76 -19.48 47.97
CA LEU A 443 6.20 -19.80 49.28
C LEU A 443 4.83 -20.48 49.13
N GLY A 444 4.65 -21.59 49.85
CA GLY A 444 3.33 -22.21 50.03
C GLY A 444 2.42 -21.34 50.91
N ARG A 445 1.10 -21.42 50.68
CA ARG A 445 0.09 -20.60 51.41
C ARG A 445 0.20 -20.70 52.93
N HIS A 446 0.62 -21.85 53.46
CA HIS A 446 0.79 -22.08 54.89
C HIS A 446 1.96 -21.30 55.52
N ARG A 447 2.97 -20.91 54.73
CA ARG A 447 4.14 -20.15 55.22
C ARG A 447 4.01 -18.64 55.01
N LEU A 448 3.03 -18.20 54.23
CA LEU A 448 2.87 -16.78 53.86
C LEU A 448 2.63 -15.89 55.09
N MET A 449 1.75 -16.29 56.00
CA MET A 449 1.44 -15.49 57.19
C MET A 449 2.67 -15.32 58.08
N ASP A 450 3.40 -16.40 58.37
CA ASP A 450 4.63 -16.36 59.18
C ASP A 450 5.72 -15.51 58.53
N CYS A 451 5.88 -15.62 57.20
CA CYS A 451 6.81 -14.81 56.44
C CYS A 451 6.45 -13.32 56.51
N ILE A 452 5.19 -12.97 56.24
CA ILE A 452 4.70 -11.58 56.29
C ILE A 452 4.86 -10.99 57.69
N MET A 453 4.55 -11.77 58.74
CA MET A 453 4.73 -11.35 60.13
C MET A 453 6.20 -11.12 60.50
N ALA A 454 7.14 -11.86 59.90
CA ALA A 454 8.57 -11.71 60.17
C ALA A 454 9.20 -10.49 59.49
N LEU A 455 8.55 -9.91 58.47
CA LEU A 455 9.11 -8.78 57.72
C LEU A 455 9.14 -7.48 58.56
N PRO A 456 10.27 -6.75 58.56
CA PRO A 456 10.44 -5.57 59.39
C PRO A 456 9.73 -4.32 58.86
N ARG A 457 9.41 -4.25 57.56
CA ARG A 457 8.84 -3.06 56.92
C ARG A 457 7.51 -3.37 56.26
N PHE A 458 6.58 -2.43 56.29
CA PHE A 458 5.24 -2.65 55.75
C PHE A 458 5.27 -2.80 54.23
N TYR A 459 6.07 -2.01 53.52
CA TYR A 459 6.17 -2.14 52.05
C TYR A 459 6.61 -3.55 51.62
N GLN A 460 7.46 -4.22 52.41
CA GLN A 460 7.91 -5.59 52.14
C GLN A 460 6.74 -6.58 52.31
N ALA A 461 6.00 -6.45 53.41
CA ALA A 461 4.80 -7.24 53.70
C ALA A 461 3.71 -7.04 52.61
N SER A 462 3.48 -5.80 52.17
CA SER A 462 2.52 -5.49 51.09
C SER A 462 2.92 -6.12 49.77
N ILE A 463 4.19 -6.04 49.37
CA ILE A 463 4.69 -6.67 48.13
C ILE A 463 4.44 -8.18 48.14
N VAL A 464 4.73 -8.85 49.26
CA VAL A 464 4.49 -10.30 49.39
C VAL A 464 3.00 -10.61 49.36
N ALA A 465 2.15 -9.88 50.10
CA ALA A 465 0.71 -10.11 50.08
C ALA A 465 0.10 -9.93 48.68
N GLU A 466 0.48 -8.86 47.96
CA GLU A 466 0.01 -8.56 46.61
C GLU A 466 0.46 -9.59 45.57
N ALA A 467 1.72 -10.05 45.64
CA ALA A 467 2.27 -10.98 44.65
C ALA A 467 1.64 -12.38 44.70
N TYR A 468 1.20 -12.81 45.88
CA TYR A 468 0.53 -14.11 46.07
C TYR A 468 -1.00 -14.03 46.08
N ASP A 469 -1.58 -12.85 45.81
CA ASP A 469 -3.01 -12.57 45.97
C ASP A 469 -3.56 -13.07 47.32
N PHE A 470 -2.78 -12.86 48.39
CA PHE A 470 -3.08 -13.30 49.75
C PHE A 470 -3.60 -12.12 50.58
N VAL A 471 -4.68 -12.33 51.33
CA VAL A 471 -5.23 -11.34 52.26
C VAL A 471 -4.80 -11.73 53.67
N PRO A 472 -3.74 -11.10 54.23
CA PRO A 472 -3.29 -11.43 55.57
C PRO A 472 -4.22 -10.83 56.65
N ASP A 473 -4.19 -11.42 57.85
CA ASP A 473 -4.76 -10.82 59.05
C ASP A 473 -3.89 -9.61 59.47
N TRP A 474 -4.21 -8.45 58.91
CA TRP A 474 -3.51 -7.21 59.22
C TRP A 474 -3.64 -6.81 60.69
N ALA A 475 -4.71 -7.21 61.39
CA ALA A 475 -4.86 -6.94 62.82
C ALA A 475 -3.84 -7.75 63.63
N GLU A 476 -3.57 -9.01 63.28
CA GLU A 476 -2.46 -9.78 63.88
C GLU A 476 -1.10 -9.15 63.60
N ILE A 477 -0.83 -8.77 62.35
CA ILE A 477 0.48 -8.20 61.98
C ILE A 477 0.72 -6.88 62.73
N LEU A 478 -0.28 -6.01 62.80
CA LEU A 478 -0.19 -4.74 63.53
C LEU A 478 -0.09 -4.97 65.05
N TYR A 479 -0.78 -5.97 65.59
CA TYR A 479 -0.61 -6.35 67.00
C TYR A 479 0.85 -6.77 67.29
N GLN A 480 1.45 -7.61 66.45
CA GLN A 480 2.84 -8.04 66.63
C GLN A 480 3.86 -6.90 66.42
N GLN A 481 3.74 -6.12 65.35
CA GLN A 481 4.73 -5.11 64.98
C GLN A 481 4.55 -3.78 65.72
N VAL A 482 3.31 -3.31 65.91
CA VAL A 482 3.04 -2.00 66.49
C VAL A 482 2.79 -2.10 67.99
N ILE A 483 1.97 -3.06 68.43
CA ILE A 483 1.59 -3.15 69.85
C ILE A 483 2.69 -3.82 70.67
N LEU A 484 3.22 -4.98 70.24
CA LEU A 484 4.25 -5.70 71.00
C LEU A 484 5.65 -5.11 70.80
N LYS A 485 6.07 -4.81 69.56
CA LYS A 485 7.41 -4.26 69.27
C LYS A 485 7.50 -2.72 69.31
N GLY A 486 6.38 -2.00 69.21
CA GLY A 486 6.37 -0.54 69.27
C GLY A 486 6.77 0.16 67.97
N ASP A 487 6.74 -0.52 66.81
CA ASP A 487 7.10 0.10 65.53
C ASP A 487 5.95 0.92 64.93
N PHE A 488 5.88 2.20 65.32
CA PHE A 488 4.89 3.12 64.78
C PHE A 488 5.22 3.62 63.37
N ASN A 489 6.46 3.47 62.89
CA ASN A 489 6.77 3.80 61.50
C ASN A 489 6.07 2.81 60.56
N TYR A 490 6.00 1.55 60.95
CA TYR A 490 5.21 0.52 60.26
C TYR A 490 3.72 0.93 60.16
N LEU A 491 3.15 1.48 61.23
CA LEU A 491 1.76 1.97 61.24
C LEU A 491 1.54 3.16 60.30
N GLU A 492 2.48 4.10 60.24
CA GLU A 492 2.40 5.24 59.32
C GLU A 492 2.44 4.79 57.86
N GLU A 493 3.36 3.87 57.52
CA GLU A 493 3.43 3.26 56.19
C GLU A 493 2.10 2.54 55.84
N PHE A 494 1.51 1.83 56.80
CA PHE A 494 0.21 1.16 56.63
C PHE A 494 -0.94 2.16 56.42
N LYS A 495 -0.95 3.27 57.17
CA LYS A 495 -1.97 4.33 57.07
C LYS A 495 -1.97 4.99 55.69
N GLN A 496 -0.78 5.22 55.10
CA GLN A 496 -0.65 5.85 53.78
C GLN A 496 -1.36 5.06 52.66
N GLN A 497 -1.50 3.74 52.80
CA GLN A 497 -2.25 2.89 51.85
C GLN A 497 -3.77 2.89 52.07
N ARG A 498 -4.31 3.71 52.99
CA ARG A 498 -5.75 3.80 53.32
C ARG A 498 -6.39 2.47 53.74
N LEU A 499 -5.60 1.55 54.30
CA LEU A 499 -6.08 0.25 54.77
C LEU A 499 -6.59 0.26 56.23
N LEU A 500 -6.39 1.38 56.94
CA LEU A 500 -6.64 1.51 58.37
C LEU A 500 -8.15 1.76 58.64
N ARG A 501 -8.90 0.67 58.75
CA ARG A 501 -10.35 0.68 59.00
C ARG A 501 -10.68 0.58 60.49
N SER A 502 -11.85 1.08 60.88
CA SER A 502 -12.41 0.97 62.23
C SER A 502 -12.38 -0.47 62.79
N SER A 503 -12.66 -1.48 61.96
CA SER A 503 -12.65 -2.90 62.36
C SER A 503 -11.28 -3.39 62.87
N ILE A 504 -10.19 -2.87 62.31
CA ILE A 504 -8.82 -3.25 62.70
C ILE A 504 -8.55 -2.83 64.15
N PHE A 505 -9.05 -1.67 64.57
CA PHE A 505 -8.91 -1.21 65.96
C PHE A 505 -9.68 -2.09 66.94
N GLU A 506 -10.89 -2.53 66.57
CA GLU A 506 -11.70 -3.44 67.38
C GLU A 506 -11.04 -4.81 67.52
N GLU A 507 -10.51 -5.37 66.43
CA GLU A 507 -9.80 -6.65 66.43
C GLU A 507 -8.52 -6.60 67.27
N ILE A 508 -7.70 -5.55 67.10
CA ILE A 508 -6.50 -5.33 67.93
C ILE A 508 -6.89 -5.16 69.41
N SER A 509 -7.93 -4.38 69.69
CA SER A 509 -8.47 -4.18 71.04
C SER A 509 -8.88 -5.50 71.70
N MET A 510 -9.59 -6.35 70.96
CA MET A 510 -9.96 -7.69 71.42
C MET A 510 -8.73 -8.54 71.73
N LYS A 511 -7.72 -8.55 70.85
CA LYS A 511 -6.47 -9.30 71.08
C LYS A 511 -5.72 -8.81 72.32
N CYS A 512 -5.68 -7.49 72.56
CA CYS A 512 -5.11 -6.89 73.78
C CYS A 512 -5.86 -7.27 75.06
N LYS A 513 -7.18 -7.52 75.01
CA LYS A 513 -7.95 -7.97 76.19
C LYS A 513 -7.70 -9.43 76.54
N HIS A 514 -7.42 -10.27 75.54
CA HIS A 514 -7.21 -11.71 75.74
C HIS A 514 -5.81 -12.04 76.29
N HIS A 515 -4.81 -11.19 76.03
CA HIS A 515 -3.46 -11.34 76.57
C HIS A 515 -3.29 -10.40 77.77
N GLN A 516 -2.68 -10.83 78.87
CA GLN A 516 -2.41 -9.94 80.02
C GLN A 516 -1.58 -8.73 79.55
N PRO A 517 -2.11 -7.49 79.62
CA PRO A 517 -1.47 -6.36 78.98
C PRO A 517 -0.29 -5.84 79.82
N THR A 518 0.92 -5.94 79.28
CA THR A 518 2.12 -5.29 79.82
C THR A 518 1.99 -3.76 79.74
N ASP A 519 2.62 -2.99 80.63
CA ASP A 519 2.61 -1.51 80.58
C ASP A 519 3.01 -0.93 79.21
N LEU A 520 3.93 -1.59 78.51
CA LEU A 520 4.33 -1.23 77.15
C LEU A 520 3.19 -1.39 76.14
N VAL A 521 2.45 -2.49 76.21
CA VAL A 521 1.29 -2.80 75.36
C VAL A 521 0.18 -1.78 75.57
N VAL A 522 -0.08 -1.41 76.83
CA VAL A 522 -1.05 -0.38 77.19
C VAL A 522 -0.67 0.98 76.60
N LYS A 523 0.60 1.37 76.74
CA LYS A 523 1.13 2.63 76.18
C LYS A 523 1.02 2.65 74.65
N ASN A 524 1.38 1.55 74.00
CA ASN A 524 1.32 1.44 72.54
C ASN A 524 -0.13 1.43 72.04
N LEU A 525 -1.05 0.76 72.75
CA LEU A 525 -2.48 0.77 72.40
C LEU A 525 -3.08 2.17 72.52
N LYS A 526 -2.78 2.91 73.60
CA LYS A 526 -3.19 4.32 73.74
C LYS A 526 -2.72 5.17 72.57
N LYS A 527 -1.46 4.99 72.14
CA LYS A 527 -0.89 5.72 71.00
C LYS A 527 -1.49 5.26 69.67
N LEU A 528 -1.84 3.99 69.50
CA LEU A 528 -2.49 3.51 68.28
C LEU A 528 -3.89 4.11 68.15
N LEU A 529 -4.67 4.19 69.23
CA LEU A 529 -6.03 4.73 69.20
C LEU A 529 -6.10 6.22 68.77
N THR A 530 -5.04 7.01 68.95
CA THR A 530 -5.01 8.40 68.45
C THR A 530 -5.05 8.50 66.92
N TYR A 531 -4.79 7.40 66.22
CA TYR A 531 -4.87 7.32 64.75
C TYR A 531 -6.28 6.99 64.25
N CYS A 532 -7.23 6.73 65.15
CA CYS A 532 -8.62 6.45 64.80
C CYS A 532 -9.34 7.75 64.42
N GLU A 533 -9.84 7.83 63.18
CA GLU A 533 -10.63 8.99 62.72
C GLU A 533 -12.06 8.97 63.28
N ASP A 534 -12.56 7.79 63.65
CA ASP A 534 -13.87 7.60 64.27
C ASP A 534 -13.80 7.94 65.77
N VAL A 535 -14.25 9.15 66.10
CA VAL A 535 -14.25 9.70 67.46
C VAL A 535 -15.08 8.84 68.42
N TYR A 536 -16.21 8.26 67.95
CA TYR A 536 -17.06 7.41 68.77
C TYR A 536 -16.36 6.09 69.09
N LEU A 537 -15.80 5.44 68.08
CA LEU A 537 -15.06 4.20 68.28
C LEU A 537 -13.83 4.42 69.16
N TYR A 538 -13.11 5.53 68.97
CA TYR A 538 -11.99 5.89 69.82
C TYR A 538 -12.42 6.02 71.29
N TYR A 539 -13.51 6.75 71.57
CA TYR A 539 -14.08 6.87 72.91
C TYR A 539 -14.48 5.51 73.50
N LYS A 540 -15.23 4.70 72.74
CA LYS A 540 -15.72 3.39 73.16
C LYS A 540 -14.57 2.46 73.54
N LEU A 541 -13.55 2.34 72.68
CA LEU A 541 -12.38 1.51 72.93
C LEU A 541 -11.55 2.03 74.11
N ALA A 542 -11.37 3.35 74.25
CA ALA A 542 -10.67 3.93 75.39
C ALA A 542 -11.40 3.67 76.72
N TYR A 543 -12.73 3.72 76.72
CA TYR A 543 -13.56 3.39 77.88
C TYR A 543 -13.47 1.90 78.24
N GLU A 544 -13.59 1.01 77.25
CA GLU A 544 -13.50 -0.44 77.44
C GLU A 544 -12.15 -0.90 78.03
N HIS A 545 -11.06 -0.21 77.68
CA HIS A 545 -9.71 -0.46 78.22
C HIS A 545 -9.38 0.34 79.49
N LYS A 546 -10.35 1.09 80.05
CA LYS A 546 -10.19 1.92 81.26
C LYS A 546 -9.14 3.03 81.14
N PHE A 547 -8.95 3.59 79.95
CA PHE A 547 -8.06 4.73 79.70
C PHE A 547 -8.74 6.06 80.04
N TYR A 548 -9.08 6.25 81.32
CA TYR A 548 -9.84 7.42 81.78
C TYR A 548 -9.13 8.75 81.51
N ASP A 549 -7.80 8.76 81.44
CA ASP A 549 -7.00 9.91 81.02
C ASP A 549 -7.35 10.35 79.59
N VAL A 550 -7.44 9.40 78.65
CA VAL A 550 -7.79 9.65 77.25
C VAL A 550 -9.26 10.03 77.10
N VAL A 551 -10.15 9.30 77.80
CA VAL A 551 -11.60 9.56 77.81
C VAL A 551 -11.90 10.98 78.28
N ASN A 552 -11.24 11.44 79.35
CA ASN A 552 -11.42 12.79 79.88
C ASN A 552 -10.91 13.88 78.92
N VAL A 553 -9.86 13.61 78.14
CA VAL A 553 -9.36 14.54 77.12
C VAL A 553 -10.36 14.67 75.99
N LEU A 554 -10.88 13.54 75.47
CA LEU A 554 -11.89 13.53 74.40
C LEU A 554 -13.20 14.22 74.79
N LEU A 555 -13.63 14.12 76.05
CA LEU A 555 -14.85 14.78 76.53
C LEU A 555 -14.68 16.28 76.78
N LYS A 556 -13.46 16.74 77.06
CA LYS A 556 -13.14 18.16 77.33
C LYS A 556 -12.79 18.95 76.08
N ASP A 557 -12.37 18.27 75.02
CA ASP A 557 -12.05 18.92 73.76
C ASP A 557 -13.34 19.45 73.08
N PRO A 558 -13.36 20.72 72.62
CA PRO A 558 -14.60 21.37 72.15
C PRO A 558 -15.22 20.73 70.91
N GLN A 559 -14.40 20.12 70.03
CA GLN A 559 -14.86 19.56 68.77
C GLN A 559 -15.32 18.11 68.95
N THR A 560 -14.49 17.29 69.60
CA THR A 560 -14.80 15.88 69.83
C THR A 560 -15.87 15.69 70.92
N GLY A 561 -15.89 16.54 71.96
CA GLY A 561 -16.85 16.47 73.06
C GLY A 561 -18.30 16.81 72.66
N CYS A 562 -18.50 17.75 71.74
CA CYS A 562 -19.84 18.04 71.19
C CYS A 562 -20.36 16.86 70.35
N CYS A 563 -19.52 16.33 69.46
CA CYS A 563 -19.84 15.16 68.63
C CYS A 563 -20.23 13.94 69.47
N LEU A 564 -19.47 13.66 70.55
CA LEU A 564 -19.74 12.55 71.45
C LEU A 564 -21.04 12.74 72.26
N LYS A 565 -21.33 13.95 72.72
CA LYS A 565 -22.58 14.24 73.45
C LYS A 565 -23.81 14.01 72.57
N ASP A 566 -23.75 14.41 71.30
CA ASP A 566 -24.85 14.20 70.36
C ASP A 566 -25.05 12.71 70.03
N MET A 567 -23.97 11.95 69.89
CA MET A 567 -24.04 10.50 69.60
C MET A 567 -24.39 9.63 70.83
N LEU A 568 -24.15 10.11 72.06
CA LEU A 568 -24.48 9.39 73.29
C LEU A 568 -25.87 9.77 73.85
N ALA A 569 -26.46 10.88 73.40
CA ALA A 569 -27.78 11.35 73.82
C ALA A 569 -28.93 10.85 72.93
N GLY A 570 -28.63 10.32 71.74
CA GLY A 570 -29.56 9.54 70.90
C GLY A 570 -29.42 8.05 71.16
#